data_AF-A0A1N6U7I6-F1
#
_entry.id   AF-A0A1N6U7I6-F1
#
_cell.length_a   1.000
_cell.length_b   1.000
_cell.length_c   1.000
_cell.angle_alpha   90.00
_cell.angle_beta   90.00
_cell.angle_gamma   90.00
#
_symmetry.space_group_name_H-M   'P 1'
#
loop_
_entity.id
_entity.type
_entity.pdbx_description
1 polymer ?
#
loop_
_entity_poly.entity_id
_entity_poly.type
_entity_poly.pdbx_seq_one_letter_code
_entity_poly.pdbx_strand_id
1 'polypeptide(L)'
;MAVLLAQAQVREPAPGQTETKNKSLEQQEKEVAIYPNPNNGVFTISFAQLDARQVELRILNVIGNEVYQEVISRPDIQTTKTVDLTRLAKGLYYVKIEAEGYSSVRRVVVK
;
A
#
# COMPACT_ATOMS: atom_id res chain seq x y z
N MET A 1 31.33 -50.04 38.67
CA MET A 1 32.19 -50.29 37.49
C MET A 1 31.43 -49.73 36.29
N ALA A 2 31.77 -48.55 35.79
CA ALA A 2 32.72 -48.34 34.67
C ALA A 2 32.19 -49.06 33.41
N VAL A 3 31.93 -48.44 32.25
CA VAL A 3 32.65 -47.36 31.56
C VAL A 3 31.69 -46.71 30.54
N LEU A 4 31.88 -45.40 30.35
CA LEU A 4 31.36 -44.55 29.27
C LEU A 4 32.04 -44.88 27.92
N LEU A 5 31.27 -45.03 26.83
CA LEU A 5 31.75 -44.78 25.47
C LEU A 5 30.66 -44.06 24.67
N ALA A 6 30.98 -42.85 24.22
CA ALA A 6 30.21 -42.01 23.30
C ALA A 6 30.07 -42.64 21.91
N GLN A 7 29.22 -42.10 21.02
CA GLN A 7 29.57 -41.54 19.68
C GLN A 7 28.37 -40.84 18.98
N ALA A 8 28.66 -39.64 18.47
CA ALA A 8 28.16 -38.98 17.25
C ALA A 8 26.68 -38.53 17.06
N GLN A 9 26.54 -37.44 16.28
CA GLN A 9 25.49 -36.41 16.22
C GLN A 9 24.86 -36.34 14.81
N VAL A 10 23.52 -36.30 14.64
CA VAL A 10 22.85 -35.78 13.40
C VAL A 10 21.43 -35.25 13.68
N ARG A 11 21.30 -33.91 13.67
CA ARG A 11 20.22 -33.04 13.11
C ARG A 11 18.74 -33.35 13.40
N GLU A 12 18.10 -32.43 14.11
CA GLU A 12 16.67 -32.15 14.00
C GLU A 12 16.33 -31.67 12.57
N PRO A 13 15.34 -32.26 11.87
CA PRO A 13 14.65 -31.58 10.80
C PRO A 13 13.42 -30.87 11.37
N ALA A 14 13.40 -29.54 11.26
CA ALA A 14 12.15 -28.82 11.16
C ALA A 14 11.41 -29.27 9.88
N PRO A 15 10.10 -29.47 9.97
CA PRO A 15 9.17 -28.70 9.15
C PRO A 15 8.03 -28.18 10.06
N GLY A 16 7.71 -26.90 10.10
CA GLY A 16 7.41 -26.11 8.92
C GLY A 16 5.99 -26.43 8.45
N GLN A 17 5.03 -25.66 8.97
CA GLN A 17 3.66 -25.42 8.47
C GLN A 17 2.55 -26.41 8.90
N THR A 18 1.67 -25.92 9.76
CA THR A 18 0.24 -25.92 9.39
C THR A 18 -0.38 -24.61 9.86
N GLU A 19 -0.85 -23.88 8.86
CA GLU A 19 -1.28 -22.49 8.89
C GLU A 19 -2.44 -22.28 9.86
N THR A 20 -2.25 -21.42 10.86
CA THR A 20 -3.39 -20.79 11.53
C THR A 20 -3.93 -19.70 10.60
N LYS A 21 -4.63 -20.12 9.53
CA LYS A 21 -5.44 -19.24 8.68
C LYS A 21 -6.76 -18.97 9.39
N ASN A 22 -6.71 -18.22 10.49
CA ASN A 22 -7.91 -17.58 11.03
C ASN A 22 -7.92 -16.14 10.53
N LYS A 23 -8.30 -15.99 9.25
CA LYS A 23 -8.68 -14.71 8.66
C LYS A 23 -10.06 -14.35 9.22
N SER A 24 -10.10 -13.94 10.48
CA SER A 24 -11.30 -13.51 11.17
C SER A 24 -11.64 -12.08 10.74
N LEU A 25 -12.88 -11.93 10.25
CA LEU A 25 -13.57 -10.70 9.83
C LEU A 25 -13.13 -10.19 8.45
N GLU A 26 -14.00 -10.40 7.46
CA GLU A 26 -14.02 -9.62 6.23
C GLU A 26 -14.37 -8.17 6.58
N GLN A 27 -13.41 -7.44 7.13
CA GLN A 27 -13.40 -6.00 6.98
C GLN A 27 -13.29 -5.77 5.47
N GLN A 28 -14.33 -5.21 4.86
CA GLN A 28 -14.27 -4.72 3.49
C GLN A 28 -13.09 -3.72 3.44
N GLU A 29 -11.91 -4.18 3.00
CA GLU A 29 -10.72 -3.35 2.99
C GLU A 29 -10.95 -2.24 1.96
N LYS A 30 -10.89 -0.98 2.42
CA LYS A 30 -10.93 0.19 1.56
C LYS A 30 -9.73 0.11 0.61
N GLU A 31 -10.00 -0.19 -0.65
CA GLU A 31 -8.99 -0.46 -1.65
C GLU A 31 -8.54 0.83 -2.34
N VAL A 32 -7.22 1.02 -2.41
CA VAL A 32 -6.59 2.09 -3.18
C VAL A 32 -5.55 1.45 -4.08
N ALA A 33 -5.77 1.56 -5.39
CA ALA A 33 -4.92 1.06 -6.45
C ALA A 33 -4.32 2.23 -7.24
N ILE A 34 -3.04 2.09 -7.63
CA ILE A 34 -2.34 3.07 -8.44
C ILE A 34 -1.63 2.35 -9.57
N TYR A 35 -1.93 2.75 -10.81
CA TYR A 35 -1.40 2.10 -12.00
C TYR A 35 -1.27 3.07 -13.18
N PRO A 36 -0.28 2.89 -14.07
CA PRO A 36 0.86 1.98 -13.89
C PRO A 36 1.82 2.49 -12.81
N ASN A 37 2.53 1.56 -12.17
CA ASN A 37 3.62 1.87 -11.25
C ASN A 37 4.77 0.87 -11.48
N PRO A 38 5.94 1.28 -12.00
CA PRO A 38 6.33 2.66 -12.34
C PRO A 38 5.62 3.27 -13.56
N ASN A 39 5.68 4.60 -13.73
CA ASN A 39 5.13 5.36 -14.87
C ASN A 39 6.06 6.48 -15.37
N ASN A 40 5.65 7.21 -16.42
CA ASN A 40 6.41 8.31 -17.04
C ASN A 40 5.85 9.71 -16.69
N GLY A 41 5.11 9.84 -15.59
CA GLY A 41 4.49 11.09 -15.15
C GLY A 41 2.96 11.03 -15.14
N VAL A 42 2.35 10.17 -15.96
CA VAL A 42 0.89 9.99 -16.01
C VAL A 42 0.50 8.66 -15.40
N PHE A 43 -0.44 8.67 -14.45
CA PHE A 43 -0.99 7.48 -13.81
C PHE A 43 -2.41 7.68 -13.32
N THR A 44 -3.08 6.57 -13.04
CA THR A 44 -4.44 6.52 -12.51
C THR A 44 -4.41 6.07 -11.06
N ILE A 45 -5.20 6.75 -10.24
CA ILE A 45 -5.53 6.39 -8.87
C ILE A 45 -6.99 5.93 -8.89
N SER A 46 -7.22 4.70 -8.46
CA SER A 46 -8.55 4.15 -8.25
C SER A 46 -8.75 3.90 -6.77
N PHE A 47 -9.87 4.37 -6.22
CA PHE A 47 -10.22 4.11 -4.84
C PHE A 47 -11.71 3.86 -4.69
N ALA A 48 -12.03 3.02 -3.73
CA ALA A 48 -13.34 2.41 -3.61
C ALA A 48 -13.82 2.36 -2.16
N GLN A 49 -15.14 2.32 -1.95
CA GLN A 49 -15.76 2.12 -0.64
C GLN A 49 -15.35 3.21 0.38
N LEU A 50 -15.13 4.44 -0.10
CA LEU A 50 -14.98 5.63 0.73
C LEU A 50 -16.36 6.29 0.93
N ASP A 51 -17.12 5.76 1.88
CA ASP A 51 -18.35 6.42 2.35
C ASP A 51 -17.97 7.65 3.19
N ALA A 52 -17.68 8.75 2.51
CA ALA A 52 -17.28 10.01 3.11
C ALA A 52 -17.87 11.19 2.32
N ARG A 53 -18.22 12.27 3.00
CA ARG A 53 -18.73 13.49 2.34
C ARG A 53 -17.67 14.19 1.52
N GLN A 54 -16.41 14.05 1.91
CA GLN A 54 -15.27 14.71 1.31
C GLN A 54 -14.05 13.79 1.40
N VAL A 55 -13.31 13.71 0.30
CA VAL A 55 -12.01 13.03 0.20
C VAL A 55 -10.97 14.04 -0.25
N GLU A 56 -9.86 14.13 0.46
CA GLU A 56 -8.70 14.92 0.10
C GLU A 56 -7.64 14.01 -0.53
N LEU A 57 -7.34 14.23 -1.80
CA LEU A 57 -6.28 13.58 -2.54
C LEU A 57 -5.07 14.51 -2.61
N ARG A 58 -3.95 14.07 -2.08
CA ARG A 58 -2.68 14.81 -2.10
C ARG A 58 -1.56 13.98 -2.68
N ILE A 59 -0.64 14.63 -3.36
CA ILE A 59 0.60 14.00 -3.81
C ILE A 59 1.77 14.80 -3.29
N LEU A 60 2.69 14.11 -2.63
CA LEU A 60 3.86 14.71 -2.02
C LEU A 60 5.14 14.11 -2.61
N ASN A 61 6.18 14.93 -2.76
CA ASN A 61 7.51 14.41 -3.04
C ASN A 61 8.15 13.80 -1.77
N VAL A 62 9.35 13.24 -1.88
CA VAL A 62 10.06 12.62 -0.73
C VAL A 62 10.46 13.57 0.39
N ILE A 63 10.50 14.88 0.12
CA ILE A 63 10.81 15.94 1.11
C ILE A 63 9.52 16.37 1.85
N GLY A 64 8.35 15.99 1.35
CA GLY A 64 7.05 16.36 1.90
C GLY A 64 6.44 17.60 1.26
N ASN A 65 6.99 18.12 0.15
CA ASN A 65 6.32 19.19 -0.60
C ASN A 65 5.11 18.62 -1.33
N GLU A 66 3.96 19.25 -1.14
CA GLU A 66 2.75 18.96 -1.89
C GLU A 66 2.89 19.48 -3.33
N VAL A 67 2.71 18.59 -4.30
CA VAL A 67 2.83 18.89 -5.74
C VAL A 67 1.50 18.78 -6.48
N TYR A 68 0.48 18.20 -5.84
CA TYR A 68 -0.87 18.07 -6.34
C TYR A 68 -1.84 17.95 -5.17
N GLN A 69 -2.98 18.62 -5.28
CA GLN A 69 -4.08 18.53 -4.32
C GLN A 69 -5.41 18.59 -5.06
N GLU A 70 -6.34 17.72 -4.68
CA GLU A 70 -7.72 17.72 -5.15
C GLU A 70 -8.66 17.38 -4.00
N VAL A 71 -9.75 18.14 -3.87
CA VAL A 71 -10.84 17.86 -2.94
C VAL A 71 -12.03 17.31 -3.70
N ILE A 72 -12.43 16.09 -3.37
CA ILE A 72 -13.49 15.35 -4.04
C ILE A 72 -14.69 15.30 -3.08
N SER A 73 -15.74 16.06 -3.41
CA SER A 73 -16.98 16.10 -2.64
C SER A 73 -17.95 15.03 -3.12
N ARG A 74 -18.50 14.25 -2.18
CA ARG A 74 -19.43 13.13 -2.45
C ARG A 74 -18.91 12.20 -3.56
N PRO A 75 -17.77 11.51 -3.34
CA PRO A 75 -17.26 10.51 -4.28
C PRO A 75 -18.29 9.40 -4.52
N ASP A 76 -18.25 8.81 -5.72
CA ASP A 76 -19.00 7.59 -6.02
C ASP A 76 -18.40 6.38 -5.29
N ILE A 77 -19.11 5.26 -5.26
CA ILE A 77 -18.64 3.98 -4.68
C ILE A 77 -17.26 3.61 -5.25
N GLN A 78 -17.06 3.87 -6.55
CA GLN A 78 -15.79 3.70 -7.25
C GLN A 78 -15.38 5.01 -7.91
N THR A 79 -14.25 5.57 -7.50
CA THR A 79 -13.73 6.82 -8.08
C THR A 79 -12.36 6.58 -8.69
N THR A 80 -12.19 7.08 -9.92
CA THR A 80 -10.90 7.07 -10.62
C THR A 80 -10.44 8.49 -10.93
N LYS A 81 -9.15 8.74 -10.74
CA LYS A 81 -8.51 10.03 -11.03
C LYS A 81 -7.23 9.81 -11.81
N THR A 82 -7.11 10.50 -12.94
CA THR A 82 -5.87 10.54 -13.72
C THR A 82 -5.07 11.76 -13.28
N VAL A 83 -3.80 11.53 -12.98
CA VAL A 83 -2.85 12.55 -12.54
C VAL A 83 -1.76 12.66 -13.59
N ASP A 84 -1.38 13.90 -13.90
CA ASP A 84 -0.26 14.22 -14.78
C ASP A 84 0.81 15.01 -14.00
N LEU A 85 1.94 14.35 -13.75
CA LEU A 85 3.15 14.89 -13.14
C LEU A 85 4.30 14.98 -14.16
N THR A 86 4.03 14.93 -15.47
CA THR A 86 5.06 14.88 -16.54
C THR A 86 6.00 16.08 -16.51
N ARG A 87 5.56 17.21 -15.94
CA ARG A 87 6.35 18.45 -15.80
C ARG A 87 7.20 18.48 -14.52
N LEU A 88 7.11 17.47 -13.66
CA LEU A 88 7.84 17.40 -12.40
C LEU A 88 9.06 16.49 -12.52
N ALA A 89 9.93 16.56 -11.50
CA ALA A 89 11.13 15.74 -11.45
C ALA A 89 10.80 14.24 -11.37
N LYS A 90 11.65 13.42 -11.98
CA LYS A 90 11.60 11.97 -11.87
C LYS A 90 11.95 11.55 -10.44
N GLY A 91 11.29 10.51 -9.92
CA GLY A 91 11.55 10.05 -8.56
C GLY A 91 10.36 9.36 -7.89
N LEU A 92 10.48 9.20 -6.58
CA LEU A 92 9.44 8.64 -5.73
C LEU A 92 8.48 9.73 -5.25
N TYR A 93 7.19 9.43 -5.31
CA TYR A 93 6.13 10.25 -4.76
C TYR A 93 5.22 9.44 -3.84
N TYR A 94 4.54 10.15 -2.95
CA TYR A 94 3.55 9.61 -2.04
C TYR A 94 2.17 10.15 -2.42
N VAL A 95 1.25 9.25 -2.75
CA VAL A 95 -0.16 9.56 -2.92
C VAL A 95 -0.84 9.34 -1.59
N LYS A 96 -1.42 10.39 -1.04
CA LYS A 96 -2.12 10.41 0.23
C LYS A 96 -3.61 10.65 -0.02
N ILE A 97 -4.44 9.75 0.49
CA ILE A 97 -5.89 9.88 0.46
C ILE A 97 -6.36 10.01 1.89
N GLU A 98 -7.11 11.07 2.18
CA GLU A 98 -7.74 11.29 3.48
C GLU A 98 -9.24 11.48 3.33
N ALA A 99 -9.97 10.82 4.21
CA ALA A 99 -11.42 10.90 4.31
C ALA A 99 -11.82 10.77 5.79
N GLU A 100 -13.10 10.96 6.09
CA GLU A 100 -13.62 10.79 7.45
C GLU A 100 -13.33 9.37 7.96
N GLY A 101 -12.50 9.25 9.00
CA GLY A 101 -12.09 7.96 9.58
C GLY A 101 -11.23 7.08 8.66
N TYR A 102 -10.65 7.60 7.58
CA TYR A 102 -9.74 6.85 6.72
C TYR A 102 -8.56 7.68 6.24
N SER A 103 -7.37 7.11 6.34
CA SER A 103 -6.16 7.68 5.74
C SER A 103 -5.34 6.56 5.13
N SER A 104 -4.86 6.78 3.91
CA SER A 104 -4.01 5.82 3.20
C SER A 104 -2.91 6.54 2.45
N VAL A 105 -1.73 5.93 2.45
CA VAL A 105 -0.57 6.43 1.71
C VAL A 105 -0.05 5.32 0.81
N ARG A 106 0.17 5.64 -0.46
CA ARG A 106 0.71 4.74 -1.48
C ARG A 106 1.92 5.38 -2.16
N ARG A 107 2.90 4.55 -2.52
CA ARG A 107 4.13 4.97 -3.21
C ARG A 107 3.93 4.85 -4.71
N VAL A 108 4.37 5.84 -5.47
CA VAL A 108 4.39 5.81 -6.93
C VAL A 108 5.76 6.25 -7.46
N VAL A 109 6.28 5.52 -8.45
CA VAL A 109 7.58 5.78 -9.06
C VAL A 109 7.40 6.41 -10.44
N VAL A 110 7.93 7.61 -10.63
CA VAL A 110 7.98 8.35 -11.90
C VAL A 110 9.39 8.24 -12.49
N LYS A 111 9.50 7.75 -13.73
CA LYS A 111 10.77 7.43 -14.42
C LYS A 111 11.28 8.51 -15.35
#